data_AF-A0A946VVL2-F1
#
_entry.id   AF-A0A946VVL2-F1
#
_cell.length_a   1.000
_cell.length_b   1.000
_cell.length_c   1.000
_cell.angle_alpha   90.00
_cell.angle_beta   90.00
_cell.angle_gamma   90.00
#
_symmetry.space_group_name_H-M   'P 1'
#
loop_
_entity.id
_entity.type
_entity.pdbx_description
1 polymer ?
#
loop_
_entity_poly.entity_id
_entity_poly.type
_entity_poly.pdbx_seq_one_letter_code
_entity_poly.pdbx_strand_id
1 'polypeptide(L)'
;MNNGHTKDKSAASAESANVDYAAVPDARGHFGPYGGRFVAETLISALDELQAVYNKLKNDPGFQRDFDDDLAHYVGRPSPVYHAQRWSQQLGGAQIYLKREDLNHTGAHKVNNTIGQALLAKYMGKPRVIAETGAGQHGV
;
A
#
# COMPACT_ATOMS: atom_id res chain seq x y z
N MET A 1 49.07 -26.97 30.32
CA MET A 1 48.33 -27.04 29.03
C MET A 1 46.88 -27.34 29.33
N ASN A 2 45.99 -26.35 29.38
CA ASN A 2 44.91 -26.18 28.42
C ASN A 2 44.07 -24.95 28.81
N ASN A 3 43.78 -24.12 27.81
CA ASN A 3 43.11 -22.83 27.93
C ASN A 3 41.61 -22.98 28.23
N GLY A 4 41.06 -22.07 29.03
CA GLY A 4 39.61 -21.89 29.22
C GLY A 4 39.25 -20.42 29.27
N HIS A 5 39.41 -19.72 28.15
CA HIS A 5 39.01 -18.34 27.95
C HIS A 5 37.48 -18.29 27.79
N THR A 6 36.74 -18.11 28.89
CA THR A 6 35.29 -17.86 28.83
C THR A 6 35.06 -16.45 28.31
N LYS A 7 34.82 -16.35 27.00
CA LYS A 7 34.36 -15.12 26.35
C LYS A 7 33.00 -14.74 26.90
N ASP A 8 32.98 -13.61 27.60
CA ASP A 8 31.78 -12.84 27.87
C ASP A 8 31.21 -12.36 26.53
N LYS A 9 30.23 -13.10 26.00
CA LYS A 9 29.40 -12.65 24.88
C LYS A 9 28.12 -12.11 25.50
N SER A 10 28.12 -10.84 25.88
CA SER A 10 26.88 -10.08 25.99
C SER A 10 26.27 -9.99 24.58
N ALA A 11 25.46 -10.99 24.25
CA ALA A 11 24.53 -10.88 23.15
C ALA A 11 23.51 -9.83 23.58
N ALA A 12 23.68 -8.60 23.11
CA ALA A 12 22.63 -7.60 23.12
C ALA A 12 21.46 -8.18 22.32
N SER A 13 20.51 -8.80 23.02
CA SER A 13 19.23 -9.17 22.48
C SER A 13 18.55 -7.87 22.06
N ALA A 14 18.48 -7.62 20.75
CA ALA A 14 17.63 -6.58 20.21
C ALA A 14 16.20 -6.91 20.63
N GLU A 15 15.73 -6.22 21.68
CA GLU A 15 14.33 -6.19 22.06
C GLU A 15 13.53 -5.86 20.80
N SER A 16 12.67 -6.78 20.38
CA SER A 16 11.65 -6.48 19.38
C SER A 16 10.67 -5.51 20.03
N ALA A 17 10.98 -4.21 19.94
CA ALA A 17 10.07 -3.16 20.33
C ALA A 17 8.73 -3.43 19.64
N ASN A 18 7.66 -3.56 20.43
CA ASN A 18 6.33 -3.83 19.93
C ASN A 18 5.89 -2.61 19.09
N VAL A 19 6.06 -2.71 17.77
CA VAL A 19 5.74 -1.62 16.84
C VAL A 19 4.23 -1.56 16.72
N ASP A 20 3.62 -0.45 17.15
CA ASP A 20 2.23 -0.16 16.86
C ASP A 20 2.08 0.21 15.38
N TYR A 21 1.75 -0.79 14.55
CA TYR A 21 1.54 -0.62 13.12
C TYR A 21 0.32 0.28 12.79
N ALA A 22 -0.57 0.55 13.74
CA ALA A 22 -1.69 1.48 13.54
C ALA A 22 -1.27 2.94 13.76
N ALA A 23 -0.14 3.20 14.43
CA ALA A 23 0.35 4.54 14.74
C ALA A 23 1.35 5.10 13.71
N VAL A 24 1.61 4.37 12.63
CA VAL A 24 2.52 4.78 11.55
C VAL A 24 1.75 5.10 10.26
N PRO A 25 2.24 6.03 9.42
CA PRO A 25 3.42 6.88 9.63
C PRO A 25 3.19 8.00 10.68
N ASP A 26 4.28 8.59 11.18
CA ASP A 26 4.21 9.81 12.00
C ASP A 26 3.63 11.00 11.20
N ALA A 27 3.35 12.12 11.87
CA ALA A 27 2.79 13.32 11.23
C ALA A 27 3.67 13.91 10.10
N ARG A 28 4.95 13.54 10.05
CA ARG A 28 5.91 13.94 9.01
C ARG A 28 6.07 12.88 7.92
N GLY A 29 5.31 11.79 7.97
CA GLY A 29 5.34 10.70 6.99
C GLY A 29 6.41 9.65 7.25
N HIS A 30 6.99 9.58 8.45
CA HIS A 30 8.06 8.62 8.75
C HIS A 30 7.53 7.32 9.38
N PHE A 31 8.07 6.20 8.92
CA PHE A 31 7.99 4.87 9.52
C PHE A 31 9.33 4.59 10.21
N GLY A 32 9.48 5.03 11.46
CA GLY A 32 10.77 5.01 12.14
C GLY A 32 11.80 5.87 11.38
N PRO A 33 12.97 5.33 10.99
CA PRO A 33 13.96 6.09 10.22
C PRO A 33 13.63 6.21 8.71
N TYR A 34 12.58 5.56 8.22
CA TYR A 34 12.23 5.50 6.79
C TYR A 34 11.05 6.41 6.45
N GLY A 35 10.85 6.74 5.17
CA GLY A 35 9.74 7.59 4.73
C GLY A 35 10.10 9.07 4.74
N GLY A 36 9.15 9.93 5.10
CA GLY A 36 9.33 11.38 5.08
C GLY A 36 9.18 12.01 3.69
N ARG A 37 9.51 13.30 3.58
CA ARG A 37 9.38 14.09 2.35
C ARG A 37 10.72 14.74 1.99
N PHE A 38 11.44 14.12 1.07
CA PHE A 38 12.72 14.61 0.53
C PHE A 38 12.50 15.12 -0.90
N VAL A 39 11.90 16.30 -1.02
CA VAL A 39 11.47 16.88 -2.30
C VAL A 39 11.96 18.31 -2.44
N ALA A 40 11.97 18.83 -3.67
CA ALA A 40 12.24 20.24 -3.92
C ALA A 40 11.16 21.13 -3.28
N GLU A 41 11.56 22.33 -2.85
CA GLU A 41 10.66 23.32 -2.21
C GLU A 41 9.44 23.64 -3.06
N THR A 42 9.61 23.67 -4.38
CA THR A 42 8.55 23.92 -5.36
C THR A 42 7.41 22.89 -5.34
N LEU A 43 7.63 21.69 -4.77
CA LEU A 43 6.62 20.63 -4.65
C LEU A 43 5.90 20.62 -3.31
N ILE A 44 6.38 21.38 -2.31
CA ILE A 44 5.85 21.31 -0.94
C ILE A 44 4.38 21.70 -0.90
N SER A 45 4.01 22.82 -1.52
CA SER A 45 2.63 23.32 -1.52
C SER A 45 1.65 22.35 -2.19
N ALA A 46 2.04 21.70 -3.30
CA ALA A 46 1.18 20.74 -3.98
C ALA A 46 0.94 19.47 -3.15
N LEU A 47 1.98 19.00 -2.45
CA LEU A 47 1.88 17.85 -1.55
C LEU A 47 1.05 18.16 -0.30
N ASP A 48 1.15 19.37 0.25
CA ASP A 48 0.35 19.81 1.39
C ASP A 48 -1.14 19.90 1.03
N GLU A 49 -1.45 20.46 -0.15
CA GLU A 49 -2.82 20.50 -0.68
C GLU A 49 -3.40 19.08 -0.81
N LEU A 50 -2.63 18.17 -1.43
CA LEU A 50 -3.04 16.77 -1.60
C LEU A 50 -3.29 16.08 -0.26
N GLN A 51 -2.37 16.23 0.70
CA GLN A 51 -2.49 15.64 2.03
C GLN A 51 -3.71 16.18 2.79
N ALA A 52 -3.98 17.49 2.70
CA ALA A 52 -5.14 18.12 3.34
C ALA A 52 -6.45 17.58 2.77
N VAL A 53 -6.56 17.51 1.44
CA VAL A 53 -7.78 17.01 0.78
C VAL A 53 -7.98 15.52 1.05
N TYR A 54 -6.93 14.71 0.96
CA TYR A 54 -6.99 13.29 1.29
C TYR A 54 -7.46 13.07 2.74
N ASN A 55 -6.88 13.78 3.72
CA ASN A 55 -7.28 13.64 5.12
C ASN A 55 -8.73 14.05 5.38
N LYS A 56 -9.24 15.02 4.61
CA LYS A 56 -10.64 15.42 4.66
C LYS A 56 -11.56 14.34 4.09
N LEU A 57 -11.20 13.74 2.95
CA LEU A 57 -12.10 12.87 2.18
C LEU A 57 -11.99 11.38 2.53
N LYS A 58 -10.88 10.91 3.11
CA LYS A 58 -10.67 9.48 3.39
C LYS A 58 -11.77 8.85 4.24
N ASN A 59 -12.45 9.62 5.10
CA ASN A 59 -13.56 9.15 5.93
C ASN A 59 -14.90 9.81 5.54
N ASP A 60 -14.94 10.58 4.45
CA ASP A 60 -16.17 11.22 3.98
C ASP A 60 -17.11 10.16 3.40
N PRO A 61 -18.37 10.04 3.87
CA PRO A 61 -19.29 9.01 3.40
C PRO A 61 -19.64 9.12 1.92
N GLY A 62 -19.66 10.34 1.37
CA GLY A 62 -19.93 10.57 -0.05
C GLY A 62 -18.78 10.06 -0.91
N PHE A 63 -17.55 10.41 -0.53
CA PHE A 63 -16.34 9.91 -1.18
C PHE A 63 -16.23 8.39 -1.11
N GLN A 64 -16.46 7.80 0.07
CA GLN A 64 -16.40 6.34 0.25
C GLN A 64 -17.45 5.62 -0.60
N ARG A 65 -18.69 6.12 -0.66
CA ARG A 65 -19.72 5.55 -1.53
C ARG A 65 -19.31 5.60 -3.00
N ASP A 66 -18.88 6.76 -3.49
CA ASP A 66 -18.51 6.91 -4.89
C ASP A 66 -17.29 6.02 -5.25
N PHE A 67 -16.34 5.87 -4.32
CA PHE A 67 -15.20 4.95 -4.47
C PHE A 67 -15.63 3.47 -4.47
N ASP A 68 -16.49 3.06 -3.54
CA ASP A 68 -17.01 1.70 -3.44
C ASP A 68 -17.85 1.33 -4.67
N ASP A 69 -18.63 2.26 -5.21
CA ASP A 69 -19.42 2.08 -6.42
C ASP A 69 -18.51 1.79 -7.63
N ASP A 70 -17.44 2.57 -7.81
CA ASP A 70 -16.44 2.33 -8.87
C ASP A 70 -15.71 1.00 -8.64
N LEU A 71 -15.36 0.66 -7.40
CA LEU A 71 -14.73 -0.62 -7.08
C LEU A 71 -15.64 -1.80 -7.41
N ALA A 72 -16.93 -1.72 -7.10
CA ALA A 72 -17.88 -2.80 -7.33
C ALA A 72 -18.23 -2.94 -8.82
N HIS A 73 -18.57 -1.82 -9.47
CA HIS A 73 -19.20 -1.84 -10.78
C HIS A 73 -18.24 -1.65 -11.95
N TYR A 74 -17.09 -1.00 -11.74
CA TYR A 74 -16.07 -0.81 -12.78
C TYR A 74 -14.88 -1.75 -12.57
N VAL A 75 -14.32 -1.81 -11.36
CA VAL A 75 -13.15 -2.67 -11.09
C VAL A 75 -13.52 -4.15 -11.00
N GLY A 76 -14.72 -4.48 -10.50
CA GLY A 76 -15.19 -5.85 -10.32
C GLY A 76 -14.82 -6.46 -8.96
N ARG A 77 -14.74 -5.64 -7.91
CA ARG A 77 -14.51 -6.11 -6.54
C ARG A 77 -15.79 -6.68 -5.90
N PRO A 78 -15.67 -7.58 -4.91
CA PRO A 78 -14.43 -8.14 -4.36
C PRO A 78 -13.84 -9.25 -5.25
N SER A 79 -12.51 -9.29 -5.36
CA SER A 79 -11.81 -10.41 -6.00
C SER A 79 -11.90 -11.70 -5.15
N PRO A 80 -12.08 -12.87 -5.76
CA PRO A 80 -12.19 -14.13 -5.01
C PRO A 80 -10.85 -14.58 -4.41
N VAL A 81 -10.93 -15.42 -3.37
CA VAL A 81 -9.79 -16.16 -2.82
C VAL A 81 -9.91 -17.61 -3.29
N TYR A 82 -9.03 -18.02 -4.20
CA TYR A 82 -9.12 -19.31 -4.89
C TYR A 82 -8.18 -20.35 -4.26
N HIS A 83 -8.71 -21.50 -3.86
CA HIS A 83 -7.90 -22.63 -3.38
C HIS A 83 -7.24 -23.36 -4.55
N ALA A 84 -5.91 -23.24 -4.66
CA ALA A 84 -5.12 -23.91 -5.68
C ALA A 84 -4.79 -25.35 -5.25
N GLN A 85 -5.79 -26.24 -5.36
CA GLN A 85 -5.71 -27.63 -4.91
C GLN A 85 -4.52 -28.40 -5.52
N ARG A 86 -4.32 -28.28 -6.84
CA ARG A 86 -3.21 -28.95 -7.55
C ARG A 86 -1.84 -28.55 -7.00
N TRP A 87 -1.63 -27.26 -6.74
CA TRP A 87 -0.41 -26.75 -6.14
C TRP A 87 -0.23 -27.23 -4.70
N SER A 88 -1.33 -27.23 -3.92
CA SER A 88 -1.32 -27.71 -2.54
C SER A 88 -0.91 -29.19 -2.46
N GLN A 89 -1.42 -30.02 -3.37
CA GLN A 89 -1.05 -31.44 -3.48
C GLN A 89 0.41 -31.62 -3.90
N GLN A 90 0.85 -30.89 -4.94
CA GLN A 90 2.20 -31.02 -5.48
C GLN A 90 3.28 -30.61 -4.47
N LEU A 91 3.02 -29.60 -3.64
CA LEU A 91 3.95 -29.14 -2.59
C LEU A 91 3.90 -30.02 -1.32
N GLY A 92 2.85 -30.83 -1.14
CA GLY A 92 2.76 -31.82 -0.07
C GLY A 92 2.67 -31.27 1.35
N GLY A 93 2.38 -29.97 1.52
CA GLY A 93 2.40 -29.29 2.82
C GLY A 93 1.26 -28.30 2.98
N ALA A 94 1.59 -27.00 3.01
CA ALA A 94 0.61 -25.94 3.22
C ALA A 94 -0.46 -25.90 2.11
N GLN A 95 -1.66 -25.42 2.47
CA GLN A 95 -2.73 -25.15 1.52
C GLN A 95 -2.49 -23.81 0.83
N ILE A 96 -2.49 -23.81 -0.51
CA ILE A 96 -2.20 -22.64 -1.33
C ILE A 96 -3.50 -21.95 -1.74
N TYR A 97 -3.66 -20.69 -1.32
CA TYR A 97 -4.76 -19.83 -1.71
C TYR A 97 -4.26 -18.62 -2.49
N LEU A 98 -4.94 -18.28 -3.58
CA LEU A 98 -4.60 -17.17 -4.46
C LEU A 98 -5.64 -16.07 -4.31
N LYS A 99 -5.21 -14.88 -3.86
CA LYS A 99 -6.05 -13.67 -3.90
C LYS A 99 -6.07 -13.15 -5.34
N ARG A 100 -7.21 -13.30 -6.03
CA ARG A 100 -7.32 -13.17 -7.48
C ARG A 100 -7.44 -11.72 -7.97
N GLU A 101 -6.52 -10.83 -7.59
CA GLU A 101 -6.47 -9.44 -8.10
C GLU A 101 -6.16 -9.37 -9.60
N ASP A 102 -5.74 -10.48 -10.22
CA ASP A 102 -5.63 -10.63 -11.67
C ASP A 102 -6.99 -10.52 -12.38
N LEU A 103 -8.10 -10.71 -11.67
CA LEU A 103 -9.46 -10.59 -12.21
C LEU A 103 -10.02 -9.17 -12.16
N ASN A 104 -9.30 -8.22 -11.55
CA ASN A 104 -9.73 -6.83 -11.58
C ASN A 104 -9.75 -6.32 -13.02
N HIS A 105 -10.61 -5.36 -13.33
CA HIS A 105 -10.52 -4.61 -14.58
C HIS A 105 -9.09 -4.05 -14.75
N THR A 106 -8.58 -4.03 -15.99
CA THR A 106 -7.17 -3.85 -16.39
C THR A 106 -6.21 -5.01 -16.08
N GLY A 107 -6.63 -6.01 -15.30
CA GLY A 107 -5.84 -7.22 -15.01
C GLY A 107 -4.78 -7.04 -13.92
N ALA A 108 -4.85 -5.95 -13.15
CA ALA A 108 -3.87 -5.66 -12.11
C ALA A 108 -4.50 -5.02 -10.86
N HIS A 109 -3.86 -5.23 -9.70
CA HIS A 109 -4.25 -4.58 -8.44
C HIS A 109 -4.05 -3.06 -8.44
N LYS A 110 -3.31 -2.50 -9.42
CA LYS A 110 -3.02 -1.06 -9.51
C LYS A 110 -4.27 -0.21 -9.70
N VAL A 111 -5.31 -0.77 -10.35
CA VAL A 111 -6.57 -0.07 -10.62
C VAL A 111 -7.27 0.41 -9.34
N ASN A 112 -7.11 -0.33 -8.23
CA ASN A 112 -7.68 0.07 -6.94
C ASN A 112 -7.16 1.44 -6.48
N ASN A 113 -5.86 1.71 -6.70
CA ASN A 113 -5.25 2.98 -6.34
C ASN A 113 -5.56 4.06 -7.37
N THR A 114 -5.51 3.76 -8.67
CA THR A 114 -5.73 4.77 -9.71
C THR A 114 -7.15 5.32 -9.68
N ILE A 115 -8.16 4.50 -9.41
CA ILE A 115 -9.55 4.97 -9.20
C ILE A 115 -9.62 5.93 -8.01
N GLY A 116 -9.02 5.59 -6.87
CA GLY A 116 -9.03 6.46 -5.69
C GLY A 116 -8.34 7.80 -5.94
N GLN A 117 -7.19 7.80 -6.62
CA GLN A 117 -6.48 9.03 -6.97
C GLN A 117 -7.19 9.86 -8.05
N ALA A 118 -7.81 9.20 -9.04
CA ALA A 118 -8.60 9.89 -10.06
C ALA A 118 -9.85 10.54 -9.45
N LEU A 119 -10.53 9.85 -8.53
CA LEU A 119 -11.64 10.39 -7.77
C LEU A 119 -11.18 11.59 -6.93
N LEU A 120 -10.05 11.47 -6.22
CA LEU A 120 -9.46 12.56 -5.45
C LEU A 120 -9.17 13.79 -6.33
N ALA A 121 -8.58 13.59 -7.51
CA ALA A 121 -8.31 14.67 -8.47
C ALA A 121 -9.59 15.37 -8.96
N LYS A 122 -10.68 14.60 -9.17
CA LYS A 122 -12.01 15.13 -9.49
C LYS A 122 -12.55 16.01 -8.36
N TYR A 123 -12.46 15.56 -7.10
CA TYR A 123 -12.86 16.36 -5.92
C TYR A 123 -12.01 17.62 -5.74
N MET A 124 -10.73 17.57 -6.13
CA MET A 124 -9.83 18.72 -6.15
C MET A 124 -10.09 19.68 -7.32
N GLY A 125 -11.03 19.36 -8.22
CA GLY A 125 -11.34 20.17 -9.41
C GLY A 125 -10.19 20.21 -10.43
N LYS A 126 -9.26 19.24 -10.39
CA LYS A 126 -8.12 19.23 -11.32
C LYS A 126 -8.59 18.63 -12.66
N PRO A 127 -8.52 19.38 -13.78
CA PRO A 127 -9.04 18.93 -15.07
C PRO A 127 -8.09 17.95 -15.79
N ARG A 128 -6.89 17.73 -15.25
CA ARG A 128 -5.83 16.95 -15.86
C ARG A 128 -5.09 16.14 -14.81
N VAL A 129 -4.92 14.86 -15.09
CA VAL A 129 -4.09 13.92 -14.32
C VAL A 129 -2.89 13.52 -15.18
N ILE A 130 -1.71 13.46 -14.57
CA ILE A 130 -0.49 12.95 -15.19
C ILE A 130 0.04 11.80 -14.36
N ALA A 131 0.65 10.83 -15.03
CA ALA A 131 1.34 9.71 -14.41
C ALA A 131 2.54 9.31 -15.29
N GLU A 132 3.57 8.80 -14.67
CA GLU A 132 4.68 8.13 -15.34
C GLU A 132 4.37 6.64 -15.54
N THR A 133 5.01 6.00 -16.52
CA THR A 133 4.97 4.54 -16.60
C THR A 133 6.27 3.98 -17.14
N GLY A 134 6.72 2.88 -16.54
CA GLY A 134 7.86 2.10 -17.04
C GLY A 134 7.38 1.08 -18.06
N ALA A 135 7.04 -0.13 -17.59
CA ALA A 135 6.56 -1.22 -18.43
C ALA A 135 5.15 -1.01 -19.03
N GLY A 136 4.46 0.09 -18.70
CA GLY A 136 3.17 0.47 -19.29
C GLY A 136 1.95 0.20 -18.42
N GLN A 137 1.98 -0.80 -17.53
CA GLN A 137 0.82 -1.25 -16.74
C GLN A 137 0.23 -0.22 -15.75
N HIS A 138 0.91 0.89 -15.47
CA HIS A 138 0.35 2.00 -14.68
C HIS A 138 -0.27 3.10 -15.55
N GLY A 139 0.19 3.23 -16.80
CA GLY A 139 -0.34 4.22 -17.74
C GLY A 139 -1.59 3.76 -18.49
N VAL A 140 -1.91 2.46 -18.42
CA VAL A 140 -3.14 1.83 -18.96
C VAL A 140 -4.22 1.84 -17.88
#